data_AF-A0AAE4NUR2-F1
#
_entry.id   AF-A0AAE4NUR2-F1
#
_cell.length_a   1.000
_cell.length_b   1.000
_cell.length_c   1.000
_cell.angle_alpha   90.00
_cell.angle_beta   90.00
_cell.angle_gamma   90.00
#
_symmetry.space_group_name_H-M   'P 1'
#
loop_
_entity.id
_entity.type
_entity.pdbx_description
1 polymer ?
#
loop_
_entity_poly.entity_id
_entity_poly.type
_entity_poly.pdbx_seq_one_letter_code
_entity_poly.pdbx_strand_id
1 'polypeptide(L)'
;METKSPASVYFEGVEYLALYNDFPGVAKFLFSVKDAVVINNSLMLLFLPRGILDPKQESVLAREFEPIGEKELMERILNALPGKERAEIALFGVLQPAKEENPEGSRGAGAEGSEGGSGAGEREAEKA
;
A
#
# COMPACT_ATOMS: atom_id res chain seq x y z
N MET A 1 -33.33 4.63 8.65
CA MET A 1 -32.38 5.44 7.84
C MET A 1 -31.17 4.56 7.63
N GLU A 2 -30.89 4.14 6.40
CA GLU A 2 -29.64 3.41 6.10
C GLU A 2 -28.48 4.35 6.44
N THR A 3 -27.62 3.94 7.37
CA THR A 3 -26.40 4.66 7.69
C THR A 3 -25.42 4.43 6.55
N LYS A 4 -25.33 5.41 5.65
CA LYS A 4 -24.36 5.37 4.54
C LYS A 4 -22.96 5.37 5.14
N SER A 5 -22.22 4.29 4.96
CA SER A 5 -20.85 4.16 5.45
C SER A 5 -19.96 5.23 4.80
N PRO A 6 -19.02 5.84 5.55
CA PRO A 6 -18.01 6.71 4.97
C PRO A 6 -17.27 6.01 3.82
N ALA A 7 -17.05 6.73 2.72
CA ALA A 7 -16.30 6.25 1.57
C ALA A 7 -15.01 7.06 1.38
N SER A 8 -14.06 6.49 0.65
CA SER A 8 -12.90 7.22 0.15
C SER A 8 -12.98 7.25 -1.37
N VAL A 9 -12.94 8.45 -1.95
CA VAL A 9 -12.98 8.69 -3.38
C VAL A 9 -11.61 9.18 -3.81
N TYR A 10 -10.93 8.38 -4.63
CA TYR A 10 -9.70 8.79 -5.29
C TYR A 10 -10.01 9.20 -6.73
N PHE A 11 -9.59 10.39 -7.11
CA PHE A 11 -9.84 10.98 -8.42
C PHE A 11 -8.50 11.28 -9.11
N GLU A 12 -8.30 10.67 -10.27
CA GLU A 12 -7.11 10.80 -11.12
C GLU A 12 -7.55 11.12 -12.56
N GLY A 13 -6.65 11.70 -13.36
CA GLY A 13 -6.92 11.98 -14.77
C GLY A 13 -7.58 13.35 -15.02
N VAL A 14 -7.40 14.31 -14.12
CA VAL A 14 -7.92 15.69 -14.29
C VAL A 14 -7.36 16.34 -15.55
N GLU A 15 -6.14 15.97 -15.95
CA GLU A 15 -5.50 16.41 -17.18
C GLU A 15 -6.31 16.07 -18.43
N TYR A 16 -6.96 14.90 -18.46
CA TYR A 16 -7.81 14.52 -19.58
C TYR A 16 -9.08 15.35 -19.59
N LEU A 17 -9.66 15.62 -18.42
CA LEU A 17 -10.84 16.49 -18.33
C LEU A 17 -10.52 17.91 -18.80
N ALA A 18 -9.38 18.46 -18.39
CA ALA A 18 -8.92 19.79 -18.77
C ALA A 18 -8.49 19.89 -20.24
N LEU A 19 -8.05 18.77 -20.86
CA LEU A 19 -7.69 18.74 -22.27
C LEU A 19 -8.91 18.89 -23.20
N TYR A 20 -10.06 18.32 -22.80
CA TYR A 20 -11.26 18.27 -23.63
C TYR A 20 -12.36 19.26 -23.21
N ASN A 21 -12.23 19.90 -22.05
CA ASN A 21 -13.22 20.81 -21.50
C ASN A 21 -12.59 22.10 -21.00
N ASP A 22 -13.39 23.15 -20.85
CA ASP A 22 -12.95 24.39 -20.23
C ASP A 22 -12.79 24.22 -18.70
N PHE A 23 -11.78 24.89 -18.14
CA PHE A 23 -11.49 24.80 -16.71
C PHE A 23 -12.70 25.12 -15.81
N PRO A 24 -13.52 26.16 -16.07
CA PRO A 24 -14.73 26.41 -15.27
C PRO A 24 -15.68 25.22 -15.18
N GLY A 25 -15.88 24.49 -16.29
CA GLY A 25 -16.67 23.27 -16.32
C GLY A 25 -16.06 22.16 -15.47
N VAL A 26 -14.75 21.92 -15.64
CA VAL A 26 -14.00 20.91 -14.86
C VAL A 26 -14.04 21.24 -13.36
N ALA A 27 -13.77 22.49 -12.98
CA ALA A 27 -13.77 22.94 -11.59
C ALA A 27 -15.15 22.76 -10.96
N LYS A 28 -16.22 23.17 -11.64
CA LYS A 28 -17.59 22.99 -11.14
C LYS A 28 -17.92 21.52 -10.92
N PHE A 29 -17.50 20.64 -11.83
CA PHE A 29 -17.67 19.21 -11.67
C PHE A 29 -16.93 18.68 -10.43
N LEU A 30 -15.63 18.99 -10.29
CA LEU A 30 -14.82 18.56 -9.16
C LEU A 30 -15.37 19.06 -7.82
N PHE A 31 -15.84 20.31 -7.75
CA PHE A 31 -16.44 20.87 -6.53
C PHE A 31 -17.77 20.22 -6.20
N SER A 32 -18.60 19.91 -7.21
CA SER A 32 -19.86 19.19 -6.98
C SER A 32 -19.63 17.79 -6.42
N VAL A 33 -18.59 17.09 -6.90
CA VAL A 33 -18.19 15.79 -6.36
C VAL A 33 -17.67 15.94 -4.92
N LYS A 34 -16.78 16.91 -4.68
CA LYS A 34 -16.25 17.21 -3.34
C LYS A 34 -17.38 17.46 -2.34
N ASP A 35 -18.35 18.31 -2.68
CA ASP A 35 -19.48 18.65 -1.82
C ASP A 35 -20.30 17.40 -1.47
N ALA A 36 -20.57 16.55 -2.47
CA ALA A 36 -21.25 15.28 -2.23
C ALA A 36 -20.45 14.36 -1.29
N VAL A 37 -19.12 14.29 -1.43
CA VAL A 37 -18.26 13.48 -0.56
C VAL A 37 -18.27 14.03 0.87
N VAL A 38 -18.10 15.34 1.05
CA VAL A 38 -18.06 15.99 2.38
C VAL A 38 -19.39 15.84 3.12
N ILE A 39 -20.53 16.02 2.44
CA ILE A 39 -21.87 15.83 3.03
C ILE A 39 -22.07 14.41 3.57
N ASN A 40 -21.42 13.41 2.95
CA ASN A 40 -21.49 12.01 3.37
C ASN A 40 -20.36 11.64 4.35
N ASN A 41 -19.73 12.62 5.02
CA ASN A 41 -18.63 12.41 5.97
C ASN A 41 -17.53 11.48 5.42
N SER A 42 -17.24 11.65 4.13
CA SER A 42 -16.35 10.83 3.33
C SER A 42 -15.11 11.63 2.92
N LEU A 43 -14.07 10.96 2.43
CA LEU A 43 -12.81 11.59 2.03
C LEU A 43 -12.68 11.62 0.50
N MET A 44 -12.22 12.75 -0.05
CA MET A 44 -11.82 12.85 -1.46
C MET A 44 -10.32 13.12 -1.55
N LEU A 45 -9.63 12.34 -2.37
CA LEU A 45 -8.24 12.57 -2.77
C LEU A 45 -8.23 12.90 -4.26
N LEU A 46 -7.66 14.05 -4.61
CA LEU A 46 -7.52 14.50 -6.00
C LEU A 46 -6.05 14.48 -6.37
N PHE A 47 -5.68 13.65 -7.35
CA PHE A 47 -4.36 13.71 -7.96
C PHE A 47 -4.36 14.74 -9.10
N LEU A 48 -3.50 15.75 -8.98
CA LEU A 48 -3.31 16.78 -9.99
C LEU A 48 -1.83 16.85 -10.38
N PRO A 49 -1.45 16.42 -11.59
CA PRO A 49 -0.09 16.59 -12.07
C PRO A 49 0.24 18.07 -12.24
N ARG A 50 1.47 18.46 -11.90
CA ARG A 50 1.93 19.85 -12.04
C ARG A 50 2.03 20.25 -13.52
N GLY A 51 1.70 21.50 -13.82
CA GLY A 51 1.92 22.08 -15.15
C GLY A 51 0.91 21.65 -16.21
N ILE A 52 -0.15 20.95 -15.80
CA ILE A 52 -1.31 20.64 -16.64
C ILE A 52 -2.26 21.82 -16.74
N LEU A 53 -2.44 22.52 -15.62
CA LEU A 53 -3.32 23.68 -15.51
C LEU A 53 -2.48 24.96 -15.43
N ASP A 54 -3.07 26.08 -15.83
CA ASP A 54 -2.42 27.37 -15.64
C ASP A 54 -2.23 27.66 -14.14
N PRO A 55 -1.20 28.43 -13.73
CA PRO A 55 -0.96 28.72 -12.31
C PRO A 55 -2.16 29.32 -11.56
N LYS A 56 -3.00 30.08 -12.27
CA LYS A 56 -4.26 30.63 -11.74
C LYS A 56 -5.29 29.54 -11.45
N GLN A 57 -5.40 28.55 -12.35
CA GLN A 57 -6.32 27.42 -12.23
C GLN A 57 -5.87 26.47 -11.11
N GLU A 58 -4.57 26.18 -11.03
CA GLU A 58 -3.98 25.44 -9.90
C GLU A 58 -4.27 26.13 -8.57
N SER A 59 -4.14 27.46 -8.52
CA SER A 59 -4.45 28.27 -7.32
C SER A 59 -5.94 28.22 -6.94
N VAL A 60 -6.85 28.08 -7.92
CA VAL A 60 -8.28 27.93 -7.66
C VAL A 60 -8.54 26.56 -7.02
N LEU A 61 -7.96 25.48 -7.55
CA LEU A 61 -8.12 24.15 -6.96
C LEU A 61 -7.48 24.06 -5.57
N ALA A 62 -6.30 24.64 -5.36
CA ALA A 62 -5.61 24.61 -4.07
C ALA A 62 -6.34 25.38 -2.95
N ARG A 63 -7.30 26.26 -3.28
CA ARG A 63 -8.19 26.90 -2.29
C ARG A 63 -9.31 25.99 -1.84
N GLU A 64 -9.71 25.05 -2.69
CA GLU A 64 -10.86 24.17 -2.48
C GLU A 64 -10.46 22.78 -1.99
N PHE A 65 -9.21 22.38 -2.24
CA PHE A 65 -8.59 21.13 -1.82
C PHE A 65 -7.34 21.42 -1.00
N GLU A 66 -7.24 20.87 0.21
CA GLU A 66 -6.03 20.96 1.05
C GLU A 66 -4.86 20.24 0.34
N PRO A 67 -3.80 20.95 -0.06
CA PRO A 67 -2.63 20.32 -0.65
C PRO A 67 -1.92 19.49 0.42
N ILE A 68 -1.67 18.22 0.13
CA ILE A 68 -0.94 17.32 1.02
C ILE A 68 0.24 16.70 0.29
N GLY A 69 1.41 16.71 0.93
CA GLY A 69 2.59 16.03 0.41
C GLY A 69 2.47 14.51 0.55
N GLU A 70 3.12 13.76 -0.33
CA GLU A 70 3.08 12.29 -0.32
C GLU A 70 3.45 11.69 1.05
N LYS A 71 4.56 12.15 1.66
CA LYS A 71 5.02 11.68 2.97
C LYS A 71 3.97 11.92 4.06
N GLU A 72 3.43 13.12 4.10
CA GLU A 72 2.42 13.51 5.09
C GLU A 72 1.13 12.71 4.91
N LEU A 73 0.69 12.52 3.66
CA LEU A 73 -0.47 11.68 3.35
C LEU A 73 -0.26 10.23 3.85
N MET A 74 0.91 9.66 3.56
CA MET A 74 1.26 8.31 4.01
C MET A 74 1.27 8.22 5.54
N GLU A 75 1.86 9.19 6.24
CA GLU A 75 1.85 9.24 7.71
C GLU A 75 0.41 9.33 8.26
N ARG A 76 -0.45 10.18 7.68
CA ARG A 76 -1.85 10.30 8.09
C ARG A 76 -2.61 8.97 7.90
N ILE A 77 -2.42 8.30 6.76
CA ILE A 77 -3.06 6.99 6.48
C ILE A 77 -2.57 5.93 7.45
N LEU A 78 -1.25 5.79 7.63
CA LEU A 78 -0.68 4.79 8.54
C LEU A 78 -1.11 5.01 9.99
N ASN A 79 -1.20 6.27 10.42
CA ASN A 79 -1.66 6.61 11.77
C ASN A 79 -3.16 6.36 11.99
N ALA A 80 -3.98 6.54 10.96
CA ALA A 80 -5.41 6.28 11.03
C ALA A 80 -5.76 4.78 11.07
N LEU A 81 -4.86 3.91 10.60
CA LEU A 81 -5.09 2.47 10.55
C LEU A 81 -4.68 1.77 11.87
N PRO A 82 -5.51 0.85 12.40
CA PRO A 82 -5.14 -0.04 13.49
C PRO A 82 -3.85 -0.81 13.17
N GLY A 83 -3.00 -1.07 14.17
CA GLY A 83 -1.68 -1.68 13.97
C GLY A 83 -1.66 -3.01 13.22
N LYS A 84 -2.77 -3.76 13.19
CA LYS A 84 -2.93 -5.01 12.40
C LYS A 84 -3.13 -4.75 10.90
N GLU A 85 -3.77 -3.65 10.52
CA GLU A 85 -4.10 -3.30 9.12
C GLU A 85 -2.94 -2.60 8.40
N ARG A 86 -1.98 -2.04 9.15
CA ARG A 86 -0.76 -1.42 8.59
C ARG A 86 0.10 -2.40 7.79
N ALA A 87 0.08 -3.69 8.14
CA ALA A 87 0.82 -4.75 7.46
C ALA A 87 0.13 -5.26 6.17
N GLU A 88 -1.15 -4.90 5.97
CA GLU A 88 -1.98 -5.38 4.86
C GLU A 88 -2.13 -4.35 3.73
N ILE A 89 -1.51 -3.17 3.84
CA ILE A 89 -1.54 -2.17 2.76
C ILE A 89 -0.69 -2.67 1.59
N ALA A 90 -1.32 -3.40 0.68
CA ALA A 90 -0.79 -3.69 -0.64
C ALA A 90 -1.23 -2.57 -1.59
N LEU A 91 -0.34 -1.60 -1.81
CA LEU A 91 -0.51 -0.67 -2.93
C LEU A 91 -0.16 -1.45 -4.21
N PHE A 92 -1.01 -1.36 -5.24
CA PHE A 92 -0.81 -2.09 -6.49
C PHE A 92 0.58 -1.78 -7.07
N GLY A 93 1.45 -2.81 -7.17
CA GLY A 93 2.82 -2.67 -7.66
C GLY A 93 3.92 -2.50 -6.60
N VAL A 94 3.59 -2.39 -5.31
CA VAL A 94 4.59 -2.40 -4.23
C VAL A 94 4.75 -3.84 -3.72
N LEU A 95 5.93 -4.43 -3.94
CA LEU A 95 6.29 -5.71 -3.33
C LEU A 95 6.29 -5.54 -1.81
N GLN A 96 5.51 -6.38 -1.10
CA GLN A 96 5.60 -6.44 0.36
C GLN A 96 7.06 -6.76 0.73
N PRO A 97 7.66 -6.06 1.72
CA PRO A 97 8.94 -6.49 2.25
C PRO A 97 8.76 -7.94 2.74
N ALA A 98 9.60 -8.84 2.24
CA ALA A 98 9.57 -10.24 2.61
C ALA A 98 9.58 -10.35 4.14
N LYS A 99 8.65 -11.12 4.71
CA LYS A 99 8.67 -11.44 6.14
C LYS A 99 10.07 -11.92 6.51
N GLU A 100 10.73 -11.23 7.43
CA GLU A 100 11.95 -11.74 8.04
C GLU A 100 11.59 -13.07 8.73
N GLU A 101 12.06 -14.18 8.16
CA GLU A 101 12.08 -15.45 8.86
C GLU A 101 13.07 -15.30 10.03
N ASN A 102 12.53 -15.33 11.25
CA ASN A 102 13.33 -15.36 12.47
C ASN A 102 14.33 -16.53 12.43
N PRO A 103 15.66 -16.28 12.48
CA PRO A 103 16.64 -17.34 12.54
C PRO A 103 16.98 -17.64 13.99
N GLU A 104 16.06 -18.19 14.77
CA GLU A 104 16.38 -18.69 16.11
C GLU A 104 15.74 -20.05 16.35
N GLY A 105 16.54 -21.13 16.30
CA GLY A 105 16.00 -22.45 16.59
C GLY A 105 16.87 -23.69 16.45
N SER A 106 18.21 -23.67 16.46
CA SER A 106 18.98 -24.82 16.97
C SER A 106 20.47 -24.49 17.15
N ARG A 107 20.89 -24.26 18.40
CA ARG A 107 22.28 -24.36 18.85
C ARG A 107 22.45 -25.62 19.70
N GLY A 108 23.59 -26.28 19.49
CA GLY A 108 24.23 -27.24 20.40
C GLY A 108 24.34 -28.64 19.79
N ALA A 109 25.48 -29.33 19.77
CA ALA A 109 26.87 -29.11 20.19
C ALA A 109 27.70 -30.18 19.42
N GLY A 110 28.94 -29.93 18.98
CA GLY A 110 30.13 -30.24 19.77
C GLY A 110 30.79 -31.57 19.33
N ALA A 111 32.07 -31.49 18.98
CA ALA A 111 32.94 -32.45 18.28
C ALA A 111 33.20 -33.83 18.94
N GLU A 112 33.58 -34.83 18.13
CA GLU A 112 34.91 -35.51 18.13
C GLU A 112 34.86 -36.89 17.41
N GLY A 113 35.97 -37.29 16.76
CA GLY A 113 36.27 -38.71 16.54
C GLY A 113 36.57 -39.14 15.09
N SER A 114 37.86 -39.19 14.76
CA SER A 114 38.45 -39.83 13.58
C SER A 114 38.54 -41.35 13.74
N GLU A 115 38.82 -42.04 12.61
CA GLU A 115 39.44 -43.37 12.45
C GLU A 115 38.54 -44.59 12.14
N GLY A 116 38.71 -45.10 10.91
CA GLY A 116 39.39 -46.39 10.72
C GLY A 116 38.59 -47.69 10.85
N GLY A 117 38.38 -48.35 9.69
CA GLY A 117 38.86 -49.72 9.49
C GLY A 117 38.06 -50.92 10.02
N SER A 118 37.57 -51.71 9.07
CA SER A 118 37.67 -53.19 8.98
C SER A 118 37.31 -54.05 10.21
N GLY A 119 36.26 -54.86 10.05
CA GLY A 119 36.02 -56.02 10.88
C GLY A 119 34.99 -56.96 10.26
N ALA A 120 35.47 -57.94 9.50
CA ALA A 120 34.69 -59.06 9.01
C ALA A 120 34.07 -59.85 10.17
N GLY A 121 32.81 -60.26 10.00
CA GLY A 121 32.07 -61.14 10.90
C GLY A 121 31.13 -62.00 10.08
N GLU A 122 31.61 -63.21 9.81
CA GLU A 122 31.06 -64.29 9.00
C GLU A 122 29.72 -64.87 9.51
N ARG A 123 29.02 -65.56 8.59
CA ARG A 123 28.02 -66.66 8.77
C ARG A 123 26.58 -66.29 9.13
N GLU A 124 25.55 -66.97 8.65
CA GLU A 124 25.32 -67.99 7.59
C GLU A 124 23.79 -68.18 7.57
N ALA A 125 23.24 -68.55 6.40
CA ALA A 125 21.95 -69.25 6.17
C ALA A 125 20.64 -68.56 6.68
N GLU A 126 19.50 -68.63 6.01
CA GLU A 126 18.88 -69.79 5.38
C GLU A 126 17.62 -69.38 4.55
N LYS A 127 17.39 -70.09 3.43
CA LYS A 127 16.13 -70.30 2.67
C LYS A 127 15.51 -69.14 1.87
N ALA A 128 15.06 -69.30 0.63
CA ALA A 128 14.90 -70.46 -0.26
C ALA A 128 14.84 -69.97 -1.72
#